data_AF-A0A391NSJ7-F1
#
_entry.id   AF-A0A391NSJ7-F1
#
_cell.length_a   1.000
_cell.length_b   1.000
_cell.length_c   1.000
_cell.angle_alpha   90.00
_cell.angle_beta   90.00
_cell.angle_gamma   90.00
#
_symmetry.space_group_name_H-M   'P 1'
#
loop_
_entity.id
_entity.type
_entity.pdbx_description
1 polymer ?
#
loop_
_entity_poly.entity_id
_entity_poly.type
_entity_poly.pdbx_seq_one_letter_code
_entity_poly.pdbx_strand_id
1 'polypeptide(L)'
;MARDEMKEEEEDQAPMVSLDAEDIAILRSYGRGPYGSSIEAAESRVKELMKEINIAAGVTEEDTGLAPPAEWDVPADKQTLARTQGLYVSKVTKIIPGEEETDPTKYLINLRQHARYEDVHMYNTHVHV
;
A
#
# COMPACT_ATOMS: atom_id res chain seq x y z
N MET A 1 -51.70 -38.89 62.51
CA MET A 1 -50.40 -39.56 62.31
C MET A 1 -50.10 -39.47 60.82
N ALA A 2 -49.62 -38.33 60.31
CA ALA A 2 -48.22 -37.87 60.31
C ALA A 2 -47.35 -38.70 59.34
N ARG A 3 -47.16 -38.18 58.11
CA ARG A 3 -46.17 -38.58 57.09
C ARG A 3 -46.34 -37.62 55.91
N ASP A 4 -45.37 -36.90 55.35
CA ASP A 4 -43.97 -36.61 55.62
C ASP A 4 -43.72 -35.41 54.68
N GLU A 5 -43.49 -34.21 55.21
CA GLU A 5 -43.21 -33.02 54.40
C GLU A 5 -41.70 -33.02 54.10
N MET A 6 -41.34 -33.34 52.87
CA MET A 6 -39.97 -33.25 52.36
C MET A 6 -39.51 -31.78 52.42
N LYS A 7 -38.67 -31.47 53.41
CA LYS A 7 -37.84 -30.28 53.38
C LYS A 7 -36.74 -30.50 52.34
N GLU A 8 -36.85 -29.80 51.22
CA GLU A 8 -35.71 -29.60 50.32
C GLU A 8 -34.64 -28.84 51.11
N GLU A 9 -33.53 -29.52 51.39
CA GLU A 9 -32.32 -28.92 51.92
C GLU A 9 -31.77 -27.98 50.85
N GLU A 10 -31.88 -26.68 51.12
CA GLU A 10 -31.26 -25.61 50.35
C GLU A 10 -29.74 -25.86 50.41
N GLU A 11 -29.16 -26.42 49.33
CA GLU A 11 -27.72 -26.59 49.21
C GLU A 11 -27.06 -25.23 49.40
N ASP A 12 -26.33 -25.10 50.51
CA ASP A 12 -25.45 -23.98 50.83
C ASP A 12 -24.60 -23.64 49.61
N GLN A 13 -25.03 -22.65 48.83
CA GLN A 13 -24.22 -22.04 47.79
C GLN A 13 -23.07 -21.34 48.50
N ALA A 14 -21.94 -22.05 48.62
CA ALA A 14 -20.72 -21.50 49.16
C ALA A 14 -20.45 -20.13 48.52
N PRO A 15 -20.12 -19.09 49.30
CA PRO A 15 -19.91 -17.76 48.78
C PRO A 15 -18.85 -17.80 47.68
N MET A 16 -19.10 -17.17 46.52
CA MET A 16 -18.10 -17.03 45.47
C MET A 16 -16.94 -16.20 46.01
N VAL A 17 -15.88 -16.87 46.44
CA VAL A 17 -14.64 -16.23 46.87
C VAL A 17 -13.90 -15.76 45.62
N SER A 18 -13.77 -14.45 45.47
CA SER A 18 -12.93 -13.86 44.43
C SER A 18 -11.46 -14.21 44.69
N LEU A 19 -10.76 -14.67 43.66
CA LEU A 19 -9.32 -14.93 43.71
C LEU A 19 -8.58 -13.67 44.16
N ASP A 20 -7.68 -13.82 45.12
CA ASP A 20 -6.81 -12.74 45.54
C ASP A 20 -5.66 -12.52 44.52
N ALA A 21 -4.90 -11.43 44.68
CA ALA A 21 -3.82 -11.09 43.75
C ALA A 21 -2.69 -12.14 43.73
N GLU A 22 -2.55 -12.91 44.80
CA GLU A 22 -1.54 -13.94 44.97
C GLU A 22 -1.97 -15.24 44.27
N ASP A 23 -3.22 -15.64 44.45
CA ASP A 23 -3.89 -16.74 43.74
C ASP A 23 -3.84 -16.54 42.22
N ILE A 24 -4.08 -15.31 41.75
CA ILE A 24 -3.99 -14.96 40.33
C ILE A 24 -2.55 -15.11 39.82
N ALA A 25 -1.55 -14.71 40.60
CA ALA A 25 -0.13 -14.83 40.22
C ALA A 25 0.29 -16.31 40.14
N ILE A 26 -0.17 -17.11 41.11
CA ILE A 26 0.05 -18.54 41.15
C ILE A 26 -0.59 -19.20 39.91
N LEU A 27 -1.85 -18.93 39.61
CA LEU A 27 -2.53 -19.47 38.41
C LEU A 27 -1.82 -19.09 37.10
N ARG A 28 -1.34 -17.85 36.98
CA ARG A 28 -0.57 -17.39 35.81
C ARG A 28 0.76 -18.13 35.66
N SER A 29 1.39 -18.50 36.77
CA SER A 29 2.65 -19.26 36.76
C SER A 29 2.44 -20.75 36.47
N TYR A 30 1.33 -21.34 36.95
CA TYR A 30 1.05 -22.77 36.82
C TYR A 30 0.86 -23.24 35.36
N GLY A 31 0.38 -22.37 34.47
CA GLY A 31 0.20 -22.68 33.05
C GLY A 31 1.41 -22.37 32.16
N ARG A 32 2.44 -21.69 32.67
CA ARG A 32 3.56 -21.19 31.87
C ARG A 32 4.76 -22.11 32.07
N GLY A 33 5.07 -22.92 31.05
CA GLY A 33 6.25 -23.78 31.05
C GLY A 33 7.55 -22.97 31.16
N PRO A 34 8.69 -23.61 31.50
CA PRO A 34 9.99 -22.95 31.71
C PRO A 34 10.51 -22.15 30.51
N TYR A 35 9.94 -22.39 29.31
CA TYR A 35 10.28 -21.70 28.07
C TYR A 35 9.27 -20.63 27.64
N GLY A 36 8.13 -20.48 28.33
CA GLY A 36 7.06 -19.57 27.90
C GLY A 36 7.51 -18.12 27.79
N SER A 37 8.27 -17.63 28.76
CA SER A 37 8.83 -16.27 28.74
C SER A 37 9.85 -16.06 27.63
N SER A 38 10.69 -17.07 27.32
CA SER A 38 11.65 -16.97 26.21
C SER A 38 10.97 -16.97 24.84
N ILE A 39 9.85 -17.70 24.70
CA ILE A 39 9.08 -17.74 23.46
C ILE A 39 8.42 -16.38 23.21
N GLU A 40 7.76 -15.80 24.21
CA GLU A 40 7.14 -14.48 24.06
C GLU A 40 8.16 -13.37 23.79
N ALA A 41 9.33 -13.43 24.42
CA ALA A 41 10.42 -12.50 24.13
C ALA A 41 10.91 -12.63 22.68
N ALA A 42 11.05 -13.86 22.17
CA ALA A 42 11.42 -14.11 20.79
C ALA A 42 10.34 -13.60 19.81
N GLU A 43 9.06 -13.85 20.09
CA GLU A 43 7.95 -13.35 19.27
C GLU A 43 7.89 -11.82 19.23
N SER A 44 8.09 -11.14 20.37
CA SER A 44 8.15 -9.68 20.42
C SER A 44 9.31 -9.15 19.57
N ARG A 45 10.49 -9.78 19.69
CA ARG A 45 11.68 -9.38 18.92
C ARG A 45 11.48 -9.58 17.41
N VAL A 46 10.82 -10.65 16.98
CA VAL A 46 10.48 -10.87 15.56
C VAL A 46 9.56 -9.77 15.05
N LYS A 47 8.53 -9.38 15.82
CA LYS A 47 7.61 -8.30 15.45
C LYS A 47 8.32 -6.94 15.35
N GLU A 48 9.24 -6.65 16.27
CA GLU A 48 10.04 -5.42 16.23
C GLU A 48 10.95 -5.39 15.01
N LEU A 49 11.68 -6.48 14.73
CA LEU A 49 12.54 -6.61 13.55
C LEU A 49 11.74 -6.45 12.25
N MET A 50 10.54 -7.03 12.16
CA MET A 50 9.67 -6.85 10.98
C MET A 50 9.28 -5.38 10.78
N LYS A 51 8.98 -4.64 11.85
CA LYS A 51 8.70 -3.21 11.76
C LYS A 51 9.92 -2.40 11.33
N GLU A 52 11.08 -2.69 11.90
CA GLU A 52 12.35 -2.04 11.52
C GLU A 52 12.68 -2.29 10.05
N ILE A 53 12.52 -3.53 9.57
CA ILE A 53 12.74 -3.89 8.17
C ILE A 53 11.78 -3.12 7.26
N ASN A 54 10.49 -3.03 7.61
CA ASN A 54 9.52 -2.30 6.79
C ASN A 54 9.84 -0.80 6.72
N ILE A 55 10.27 -0.19 7.83
CA ILE A 55 10.72 1.21 7.85
C ILE A 55 11.98 1.39 6.99
N ALA A 56 12.96 0.48 7.12
CA ALA A 56 14.21 0.54 6.36
C ALA A 56 14.00 0.30 4.86
N ALA A 57 13.07 -0.59 4.49
CA ALA A 57 12.68 -0.85 3.11
C ALA A 57 11.92 0.32 2.47
N GLY A 58 11.42 1.26 3.29
CA GLY A 58 10.68 2.43 2.79
C GLY A 58 9.38 2.07 2.08
N VAL A 59 8.87 0.85 2.29
CA VAL A 59 7.61 0.38 1.70
C VAL A 59 6.48 1.09 2.41
N THR A 60 6.08 2.21 1.84
CA THR A 60 4.91 2.96 2.26
C THR A 60 3.75 2.39 1.46
N GLU A 61 2.74 1.81 2.12
CA GLU A 61 1.53 1.26 1.48
C GLU A 61 0.59 2.34 0.90
N GLU A 62 1.15 3.49 0.52
CA GLU A 62 0.40 4.47 -0.24
C GLU A 62 0.38 4.00 -1.70
N ASP A 63 -0.76 3.47 -2.11
CA ASP A 63 -1.01 3.01 -3.47
C ASP A 63 -0.94 4.21 -4.44
N THR A 64 0.27 4.46 -4.95
CA THR A 64 0.54 5.51 -5.94
C THR A 64 0.15 5.10 -7.36
N GLY A 65 -0.38 3.87 -7.55
CA GLY A 65 -0.66 3.30 -8.87
C GLY A 65 0.60 3.03 -9.71
N LEU A 66 1.79 3.10 -9.10
CA LEU A 66 3.06 2.76 -9.73
C LEU A 66 3.50 1.36 -9.32
N ALA A 67 4.23 0.67 -10.20
CA ALA A 67 4.87 -0.60 -9.86
C ALA A 67 5.84 -0.41 -8.68
N PRO A 68 6.07 -1.43 -7.84
CA PRO A 68 7.02 -1.33 -6.73
C PRO A 68 8.42 -1.00 -7.27
N PRO A 69 9.21 -0.15 -6.58
CA PRO A 69 10.53 0.28 -7.05
C PRO A 69 11.51 -0.86 -7.35
N ALA A 70 11.34 -2.02 -6.70
CA ALA A 70 12.15 -3.22 -6.93
C ALA A 70 11.95 -3.84 -8.32
N GLU A 71 10.85 -3.52 -8.99
CA GLU A 71 10.48 -4.05 -10.31
C GLU A 71 10.81 -3.05 -11.44
N TRP A 72 11.41 -1.89 -11.12
CA TRP A 72 11.73 -0.87 -12.12
C TRP A 72 12.99 -1.24 -12.92
N ASP A 73 12.89 -1.26 -14.25
CA ASP A 73 14.04 -1.35 -15.15
C ASP A 73 14.58 0.06 -15.46
N VAL A 74 15.28 0.63 -14.47
CA VAL A 74 15.88 1.97 -14.55
C VAL A 74 16.77 2.17 -15.79
N PRO A 75 17.59 1.20 -16.24
CA PRO A 75 18.32 1.31 -17.50
C PRO A 75 17.43 1.51 -18.73
N ALA A 76 16.39 0.68 -18.89
CA ALA A 76 15.48 0.78 -20.03
C ALA A 76 14.66 2.07 -19.99
N ASP A 77 14.24 2.50 -18.79
CA ASP A 77 13.50 3.75 -18.60
C ASP A 77 14.34 4.96 -19.02
N LYS A 78 15.62 4.98 -18.63
CA LYS A 78 16.56 6.04 -19.03
C LYS A 78 16.78 6.07 -20.54
N GLN A 79 16.90 4.91 -21.18
CA GLN A 79 17.03 4.83 -22.63
C GLN A 79 15.79 5.38 -23.33
N THR A 80 14.61 5.07 -22.81
CA THR A 80 13.32 5.55 -23.34
C THR A 80 13.19 7.07 -23.19
N LEU A 81 13.55 7.62 -22.03
CA LEU A 81 13.57 9.06 -21.77
C LEU A 81 14.59 9.80 -22.64
N ALA A 82 15.77 9.21 -22.87
CA ALA A 82 16.79 9.80 -23.73
C ALA A 82 16.36 9.81 -25.22
N ARG A 83 15.61 8.78 -25.64
CA ARG A 83 15.11 8.67 -27.02
C ARG A 83 13.86 9.52 -27.27
N THR A 84 13.04 9.71 -26.24
CA THR A 84 11.73 10.37 -26.36
C THR A 84 11.79 11.75 -25.71
N GLN A 85 11.97 12.78 -26.52
CA GLN A 85 11.81 14.16 -26.05
C GLN A 85 10.35 14.46 -25.71
N GLY A 86 10.10 15.35 -24.75
CA GLY A 86 8.74 15.83 -24.47
C GLY A 86 8.13 16.52 -25.70
N LEU A 87 6.97 16.05 -26.15
CA LEU A 87 6.25 16.62 -27.29
C LEU A 87 5.09 17.49 -26.82
N TYR A 88 4.79 18.54 -27.58
CA TYR A 88 3.61 19.36 -27.34
C TYR A 88 2.34 18.59 -27.71
N VAL A 89 1.46 18.41 -26.71
CA VAL A 89 0.14 17.81 -26.92
C VAL A 89 -0.84 18.89 -27.34
N SER A 90 -1.50 18.69 -28.48
CA SER A 90 -2.51 19.62 -28.99
C SER A 90 -3.73 18.87 -29.52
N LYS A 91 -4.86 19.57 -29.62
CA LYS A 91 -6.10 18.99 -30.15
C LYS A 91 -6.22 19.29 -31.64
N VAL A 92 -6.40 18.24 -32.44
CA VAL A 92 -6.79 18.38 -33.84
C VAL A 92 -8.20 18.95 -33.89
N THR A 93 -8.34 20.06 -34.61
CA THR A 93 -9.63 20.74 -34.82
C THR A 93 -10.23 20.36 -36.16
N LYS A 94 -9.40 20.17 -37.19
CA LYS A 94 -9.84 19.77 -38.52
C LYS A 94 -8.79 18.92 -39.23
N ILE A 95 -9.25 17.94 -39.99
CA ILE A 95 -8.42 17.09 -40.86
C ILE A 95 -8.61 17.58 -42.29
N ILE A 96 -7.51 17.72 -43.03
CA ILE A 96 -7.50 18.07 -44.44
C ILE A 96 -6.87 16.89 -45.19
N PRO A 97 -7.67 16.06 -45.89
CA PRO A 97 -7.13 14.93 -46.64
C PRO A 97 -6.24 15.42 -47.78
N GLY A 98 -5.16 14.68 -48.06
CA GLY A 98 -4.31 14.93 -49.23
C GLY A 98 -5.10 14.72 -50.53
N GLU A 99 -4.90 15.59 -51.51
CA GLU A 99 -5.61 15.53 -52.79
C GLU A 99 -5.02 14.45 -53.73
N GLU A 100 -3.77 14.04 -53.49
CA GLU A 100 -3.06 12.98 -54.22
C GLU A 100 -2.50 11.94 -53.25
N GLU A 101 -2.28 10.71 -53.75
CA GLU A 101 -1.70 9.59 -52.98
C GLU A 101 -0.29 9.89 -52.44
N THR A 102 0.36 10.93 -52.97
CA THR A 102 1.71 11.38 -52.59
C THR A 102 1.71 12.51 -51.56
N ASP A 103 0.58 13.22 -51.35
CA ASP A 103 0.53 14.34 -50.41
C ASP A 103 0.05 13.86 -49.02
N PRO A 104 0.83 14.06 -47.95
CA PRO A 104 0.44 13.59 -46.62
C PRO A 104 -0.77 14.36 -46.09
N THR A 105 -1.62 13.69 -45.31
CA THR A 105 -2.79 14.30 -44.67
C THR A 105 -2.37 15.42 -43.74
N LYS A 106 -2.95 16.62 -43.93
CA LYS A 106 -2.64 17.80 -43.13
C LYS A 106 -3.64 17.95 -41.98
N TYR A 107 -3.17 18.37 -40.82
CA TYR A 107 -3.99 18.54 -39.62
C TYR A 107 -3.96 20.00 -39.16
N LEU A 108 -5.14 20.58 -38.94
CA LEU A 108 -5.29 21.87 -38.26
C LEU A 108 -5.36 21.61 -36.75
N ILE A 109 -4.30 22.01 -36.04
CA ILE A 109 -4.18 21.87 -34.59
C ILE A 109 -4.33 23.23 -33.90
N ASN A 110 -4.94 23.24 -32.72
CA ASN A 110 -4.94 24.42 -31.85
C ASN A 110 -3.93 24.18 -30.71
N LEU A 111 -2.88 25.00 -30.69
CA LEU A 111 -1.84 24.94 -29.67
C LEU A 111 -2.19 25.87 -28.51
N ARG A 112 -2.40 25.29 -27.32
CA ARG A 112 -2.64 26.06 -26.10
C ARG A 112 -1.33 26.71 -25.66
N GLN A 113 -1.21 28.03 -25.80
CA GLN A 113 -0.02 28.78 -25.40
C GLN A 113 0.22 28.62 -23.89
N HIS A 114 1.38 28.08 -23.52
CA HIS A 114 1.94 28.21 -22.17
C HIS A 114 3.16 29.15 -22.24
N ALA A 115 3.25 30.04 -21.26
CA ALA A 115 4.06 31.25 -21.27
C ALA A 115 5.59 30.99 -21.33
N ARG A 116 6.27 31.94 -22.01
CA ARG A 116 7.71 32.34 -22.01
C ARG A 116 8.75 31.25 -21.73
N TYR A 117 9.70 31.02 -22.66
CA TYR A 117 11.16 31.05 -22.39
C TYR A 117 11.99 31.00 -23.70
N GLU A 118 13.22 31.48 -23.58
CA GLU A 118 14.24 31.75 -24.62
C GLU A 118 14.69 30.50 -25.40
N ASP A 119 15.22 30.72 -26.60
CA ASP A 119 15.65 29.75 -27.61
C ASP A 119 14.55 29.04 -28.41
N VAL A 120 13.73 29.89 -29.04
CA VAL A 120 12.89 29.53 -30.19
C VAL A 120 13.79 29.38 -31.44
N HIS A 121 14.46 28.24 -31.57
CA HIS A 121 14.89 27.77 -32.89
C HIS A 121 13.66 27.20 -33.60
N MET A 122 12.93 28.08 -34.30
CA MET A 122 11.90 27.67 -35.25
C MET A 122 12.56 26.88 -36.38
N TYR A 123 12.61 25.57 -36.26
CA TYR A 123 12.67 24.72 -37.43
C TYR A 123 11.29 24.14 -37.67
N ASN A 124 10.77 24.47 -38.85
CA ASN A 124 9.56 23.93 -39.44
C ASN A 124 9.72 22.41 -39.61
N THR A 125 9.51 21.64 -38.55
CA THR A 125 9.60 20.19 -38.59
C THR A 125 8.31 19.63 -39.15
N HIS A 126 8.39 19.21 -40.42
CA HIS A 126 7.45 18.26 -41.01
C HIS A 126 7.45 17.01 -40.13
N VAL A 127 6.38 16.80 -39.39
CA VAL A 127 6.12 15.53 -38.71
C VAL A 127 5.48 14.60 -39.73
N HIS A 128 6.29 13.76 -40.35
CA HIS A 128 5.79 12.53 -40.94
C HIS A 128 5.38 11.60 -39.79
N VAL A 129 4.11 11.19 -39.80
CA VAL A 129 3.64 10.00 -39.08
C VAL A 129 4.09 8.77 -39.86
#